data_AF-A0A972IJY3-F1
#
_entry.id   AF-A0A972IJY3-F1
#
_cell.length_a   1.000
_cell.length_b   1.000
_cell.length_c   1.000
_cell.angle_alpha   90.00
_cell.angle_beta   90.00
_cell.angle_gamma   90.00
#
_symmetry.space_group_name_H-M   'P 1'
#
loop_
_entity.id
_entity.type
_entity.pdbx_description
1 polymer ?
#
loop_
_entity_poly.entity_id
_entity_poly.type
_entity_poly.pdbx_seq_one_letter_code
_entity_poly.pdbx_strand_id
1 'polypeptide(L)'
;MEHAEPCKGCSQAHDCARVYERLGHAGGPSVAWKAVVAFVLPVVAFVAALATFDDLLEQAVTERYRTPCAFVMALAFAVGLTVATSFLLRRYGKKR
;
A
#
# COMPACT_ATOMS: atom_id res chain seq x y z
N MET A 1 -37.63 16.13 5.20
CA MET A 1 -36.78 15.49 4.17
C MET A 1 -37.40 14.13 3.91
N GLU A 2 -38.10 13.95 2.79
CA GLU A 2 -38.70 12.66 2.45
C GLU A 2 -37.60 11.62 2.25
N HIS A 3 -37.66 10.53 3.02
CA HIS A 3 -36.85 9.35 2.78
C HIS A 3 -37.38 8.69 1.50
N ALA A 4 -36.68 8.89 0.38
CA ALA A 4 -36.97 8.16 -0.85
C ALA A 4 -36.85 6.66 -0.55
N GLU A 5 -37.97 5.92 -0.62
CA GLU A 5 -37.98 4.47 -0.43
C GLU A 5 -37.01 3.83 -1.43
N PRO A 6 -35.94 3.17 -0.97
CA PRO A 6 -35.03 2.47 -1.87
C PRO A 6 -35.85 1.39 -2.61
N CYS A 7 -35.69 1.32 -3.94
CA CYS A 7 -36.32 0.32 -4.83
C CYS A 7 -37.77 0.54 -5.31
N LYS A 8 -38.29 1.77 -5.40
CA LYS A 8 -39.55 2.03 -6.14
C LYS A 8 -39.42 1.68 -7.63
N GLY A 9 -40.18 0.68 -8.09
CA GLY A 9 -40.22 0.23 -9.49
C GLY A 9 -39.28 -0.92 -9.84
N CYS A 10 -38.58 -1.51 -8.87
CA CYS A 10 -37.69 -2.64 -9.12
C CYS A 10 -38.46 -3.98 -8.96
N SER A 11 -38.56 -4.78 -10.02
CA SER A 11 -39.20 -6.11 -9.98
C SER A 11 -38.51 -7.12 -9.06
N GLN A 12 -37.27 -6.81 -8.64
CA GLN A 12 -36.42 -7.61 -7.75
C GLN A 12 -36.27 -7.00 -6.34
N ALA A 13 -37.11 -6.03 -5.96
CA ALA A 13 -37.00 -5.34 -4.67
C ALA A 13 -36.96 -6.29 -3.46
N HIS A 14 -37.65 -7.44 -3.52
CA HIS A 14 -37.61 -8.47 -2.48
C HIS A 14 -36.27 -9.23 -2.38
N ASP A 15 -35.54 -9.34 -3.48
CA ASP A 15 -34.26 -10.06 -3.53
C ASP A 15 -33.05 -9.13 -3.34
N CYS A 16 -33.23 -7.81 -3.36
CA CYS A 16 -32.15 -6.83 -3.15
C CYS A 16 -31.37 -7.10 -1.86
N ALA A 17 -32.06 -7.30 -0.73
CA ALA A 17 -31.41 -7.60 0.55
C ALA A 17 -30.55 -8.88 0.47
N ARG A 18 -31.06 -9.92 -0.20
CA ARG A 18 -30.38 -11.21 -0.38
C ARG A 18 -29.15 -11.10 -1.28
N VAL A 19 -29.21 -10.23 -2.31
CA VAL A 19 -28.07 -9.93 -3.17
C VAL A 19 -26.98 -9.19 -2.40
N TYR A 20 -27.33 -8.18 -1.60
CA TYR A 20 -26.36 -7.49 -0.75
C TYR A 20 -25.75 -8.40 0.31
N GLU A 21 -26.54 -9.29 0.90
CA GLU A 21 -26.06 -10.28 1.87
C GLU A 21 -25.05 -11.25 1.25
N ARG A 22 -25.31 -11.74 0.03
CA ARG A 22 -24.36 -12.57 -0.73
C ARG A 22 -23.10 -11.81 -1.12
N LEU A 23 -23.22 -10.54 -1.51
CA LEU A 23 -22.07 -9.70 -1.85
C LEU A 23 -21.24 -9.35 -0.61
N GLY A 24 -21.88 -9.16 0.55
CA GLY A 24 -21.21 -8.91 1.83
C GLY A 24 -20.44 -10.12 2.36
N HIS A 25 -20.92 -11.34 2.07
CA HIS A 25 -20.24 -12.59 2.39
C HIS A 25 -19.27 -13.08 1.31
N ALA A 26 -19.24 -12.44 0.14
CA ALA A 26 -18.26 -12.77 -0.89
C ALA A 26 -16.87 -12.39 -0.38
N GLY A 27 -15.96 -13.37 -0.33
CA GLY A 27 -14.59 -13.17 0.10
C GLY A 27 -13.85 -12.18 -0.80
N GLY A 28 -13.81 -10.91 -0.41
CA GLY A 28 -13.06 -9.87 -1.10
C GLY A 28 -11.57 -9.96 -0.82
N PRO A 29 -10.70 -9.60 -1.77
CA PRO A 29 -9.28 -9.49 -1.50
C PRO A 29 -9.03 -8.48 -0.37
N SER A 30 -8.23 -8.84 0.62
CA SER A 30 -7.94 -7.98 1.77
C SER A 30 -7.27 -6.67 1.35
N VAL A 31 -8.04 -5.59 1.26
CA VAL A 31 -7.53 -4.26 0.93
C VAL A 31 -6.73 -3.66 2.09
N ALA A 32 -7.13 -3.97 3.33
CA ALA A 32 -6.44 -3.51 4.54
C ALA A 32 -4.95 -3.91 4.54
N TRP A 33 -4.65 -5.18 4.24
CA TRP A 33 -3.26 -5.65 4.17
C TRP A 33 -2.46 -4.96 3.04
N LYS A 34 -3.09 -4.74 1.88
CA LYS A 34 -2.45 -4.03 0.77
C LYS A 34 -2.11 -2.60 1.15
N ALA A 35 -3.00 -1.91 1.86
CA ALA A 35 -2.76 -0.56 2.36
C ALA A 35 -1.61 -0.54 3.38
N VAL A 36 -1.65 -1.43 4.39
CA VAL A 36 -0.59 -1.53 5.39
C VAL A 36 0.76 -1.75 4.72
N VAL A 37 0.88 -2.69 3.78
CA VAL A 37 2.14 -2.91 3.06
C VAL A 37 2.55 -1.69 2.24
N ALA A 38 1.62 -1.04 1.53
CA ALA A 38 1.93 0.11 0.69
C ALA A 38 2.46 1.33 1.49
N PHE A 39 2.03 1.50 2.74
CA PHE A 39 2.44 2.62 3.57
C PHE A 39 3.57 2.28 4.55
N VAL A 40 3.49 1.13 5.23
CA VAL A 40 4.45 0.77 6.29
C VAL A 40 5.77 0.28 5.72
N LEU A 41 5.75 -0.51 4.64
CA LEU A 41 6.96 -1.04 4.01
C LEU A 41 7.93 0.08 3.56
N PRO A 42 7.51 1.14 2.84
CA PRO A 42 8.40 2.26 2.50
C PRO A 42 9.10 2.88 3.71
N VAL A 43 8.35 3.11 4.78
CA VAL A 43 8.84 3.80 5.98
C VAL A 43 9.89 2.96 6.68
N VAL A 44 9.58 1.68 6.91
CA VAL A 44 10.52 0.75 7.54
C VAL A 44 11.78 0.57 6.69
N ALA A 45 11.62 0.41 5.37
CA ALA A 45 12.75 0.28 4.45
C ALA A 45 13.64 1.53 4.45
N PHE A 46 13.04 2.72 4.49
CA PHE A 46 13.77 3.97 4.54
C PHE A 46 14.60 4.12 5.82
N VAL A 47 13.98 3.86 6.98
CA VAL A 47 14.67 3.96 8.28
C VAL A 47 15.82 2.94 8.38
N ALA A 48 15.57 1.70 7.96
CA ALA A 48 16.60 0.66 7.94
C ALA A 48 17.76 1.01 7.00
N ALA A 49 17.45 1.52 5.81
CA ALA A 49 18.46 1.95 4.84
C ALA A 49 19.26 3.16 5.33
N LEU A 50 18.62 4.12 6.00
CA LEU A 50 19.30 5.24 6.61
C LEU A 50 20.34 4.78 7.63
N ALA A 51 19.95 3.92 8.59
CA ALA A 51 20.88 3.41 9.58
C ALA A 51 22.05 2.67 8.94
N THR A 52 21.75 1.81 7.95
CA THR A 52 22.79 1.02 7.27
C THR A 52 23.75 1.90 6.47
N PHE A 53 23.21 2.86 5.71
CA PHE A 53 24.04 3.73 4.87
C PHE A 53 24.79 4.76 5.71
N ASP A 54 24.24 5.22 6.83
CA ASP A 54 24.96 6.14 7.71
C ASP A 54 26.19 5.46 8.32
N ASP A 55 26.06 4.23 8.81
CA ASP A 55 27.20 3.43 9.30
C ASP A 55 28.22 3.12 8.18
N LEU A 56 27.72 2.79 6.97
CA LEU A 56 28.60 2.47 5.84
C LEU A 56 29.36 3.70 5.32
N LEU A 57 28.73 4.87 5.30
CA LEU A 57 29.33 6.12 4.83
C LEU A 57 30.30 6.73 5.85
N GLU A 58 30.21 6.35 7.14
CA GLU A 58 31.18 6.75 8.17
C GLU A 58 32.62 6.46 7.74
N GLN A 59 32.82 5.33 7.06
CA GLN A 59 34.12 4.85 6.65
C GLN A 59 34.62 5.46 5.33
N ALA A 60 33.74 6.09 4.55
CA ALA A 60 33.99 6.44 3.15
C ALA A 60 33.86 7.93 2.82
N VAL A 61 33.12 8.72 3.61
CA VAL A 61 32.76 10.11 3.27
C VAL A 61 33.04 11.06 4.44
N THR A 62 33.49 12.28 4.12
CA THR A 62 33.67 13.36 5.09
C THR A 62 32.34 13.77 5.74
N GLU A 63 32.38 14.04 7.04
CA GLU A 63 31.26 14.44 7.92
C GLU A 63 30.25 15.39 7.25
N ARG A 64 30.72 16.38 6.49
CA ARG A 64 29.87 17.41 5.87
C ARG A 64 28.91 16.87 4.80
N TYR A 65 29.25 15.78 4.12
CA TYR A 65 28.43 15.20 3.07
C TYR A 65 27.77 13.87 3.46
N ARG A 66 28.13 13.32 4.64
CA ARG A 66 27.64 12.04 5.13
C ARG A 66 26.11 12.00 5.24
N THR A 67 25.51 12.91 5.99
CA THR A 67 24.05 12.96 6.21
C THR A 67 23.24 13.17 4.93
N PRO A 68 23.55 14.15 4.05
CA PRO A 68 22.78 14.31 2.82
C PRO A 68 22.95 13.13 1.86
N CYS A 69 24.14 12.52 1.77
CA CYS A 69 24.36 11.36 0.92
C CYS A 69 23.62 10.12 1.44
N ALA A 70 23.70 9.83 2.74
CA ALA A 70 22.98 8.71 3.36
C ALA A 70 21.46 8.87 3.17
N PHE A 71 20.95 10.11 3.32
CA PHE A 71 19.54 10.41 3.10
C PHE A 71 19.10 10.14 1.66
N VAL A 72 19.83 10.66 0.66
CA VAL A 72 19.49 10.44 -0.75
C VAL A 72 19.56 8.96 -1.12
N MET A 73 20.58 8.24 -0.64
CA MET A 73 20.74 6.80 -0.86
C MET A 73 19.59 5.99 -0.26
N ALA A 74 19.22 6.27 1.00
CA ALA A 74 18.10 5.61 1.66
C ALA A 74 16.77 5.90 0.97
N LEU A 75 16.57 7.13 0.50
CA LEU A 75 15.36 7.55 -0.19
C LEU A 75 15.23 6.87 -1.56
N ALA A 76 16.32 6.84 -2.33
CA ALA A 76 16.38 6.12 -3.60
C ALA A 76 16.10 4.62 -3.41
N PHE A 77 16.66 4.01 -2.36
CA PHE A 77 16.42 2.61 -2.02
C PHE A 77 14.97 2.33 -1.63
N ALA A 78 14.37 3.14 -0.76
CA ALA A 78 12.98 2.99 -0.34
C ALA A 78 12.01 3.16 -1.52
N VAL A 79 12.26 4.13 -2.40
CA VAL A 79 11.49 4.33 -3.64
C VAL A 79 11.66 3.13 -4.59
N GLY A 80 12.89 2.65 -4.78
CA GLY A 80 13.17 1.47 -5.61
C GLY A 80 12.42 0.22 -5.11
N LEU A 81 12.48 -0.04 -3.80
CA LEU A 81 11.77 -1.17 -3.18
C LEU A 81 10.26 -1.05 -3.28
N THR A 82 9.70 0.15 -3.04
CA THR A 82 8.25 0.36 -3.15
C THR A 82 7.75 0.22 -4.57
N VAL A 83 8.49 0.73 -5.57
CA VAL A 83 8.15 0.55 -6.98
C VAL A 83 8.25 -0.92 -7.37
N ALA A 84 9.31 -1.62 -6.97
CA ALA A 84 9.51 -3.04 -7.28
C ALA A 84 8.40 -3.91 -6.65
N THR A 85 8.10 -3.72 -5.37
CA THR A 85 7.03 -4.45 -4.67
C THR A 85 5.66 -4.11 -5.24
N SER A 86 5.39 -2.84 -5.55
CA SER A 86 4.13 -2.42 -6.21
C SER A 86 4.00 -3.06 -7.60
N PHE A 87 5.09 -3.11 -8.36
CA PHE A 87 5.10 -3.76 -9.68
C PHE A 87 4.85 -5.27 -9.58
N LEU A 88 5.49 -5.94 -8.61
CA LEU A 88 5.28 -7.36 -8.34
C LEU A 88 3.85 -7.64 -7.88
N LEU A 89 3.30 -6.84 -6.95
CA LEU A 89 1.92 -6.96 -6.49
C LEU A 89 0.91 -6.74 -7.62
N ARG A 90 1.16 -5.79 -8.52
CA ARG A 90 0.34 -5.57 -9.73
C ARG A 90 0.42 -6.76 -10.69
N ARG A 91 1.61 -7.33 -10.90
CA ARG A 91 1.82 -8.53 -11.72
C ARG A 91 1.11 -9.75 -11.13
N TYR A 92 1.20 -9.97 -9.82
CA TYR A 92 0.54 -11.08 -9.14
C TYR A 92 -0.98 -10.91 -9.07
N GLY A 93 -1.46 -9.68 -8.86
CA GLY A 93 -2.89 -9.35 -8.87
C GLY A 93 -3.55 -9.51 -10.24
N LYS A 94 -2.79 -9.39 -11.34
CA LYS A 94 -3.28 -9.66 -12.71
C LYS A 94 -3.39 -11.16 -13.04
N LYS A 95 -2.79 -12.03 -12.22
CA LYS A 95 -2.75 -13.49 -12.43
C LYS A 95 -3.81 -14.26 -11.61
N ARG A 96 -4.55 -13.58 -10.72
CA ARG A 96 -5.68 -14.13 -9.97
C ARG A 96 -7.00 -13.70 -10.59
#